data_AF-A0A950PH49-F1
#
_entry.id   AF-A0A950PH49-F1
#
_cell.length_a   1.000
_cell.length_b   1.000
_cell.length_c   1.000
_cell.angle_alpha   90.00
_cell.angle_beta   90.00
_cell.angle_gamma   90.00
#
_symmetry.space_group_name_H-M   'P 1'
#
loop_
_entity.id
_entity.type
_entity.pdbx_description
1 polymer ?
#
loop_
_entity_poly.entity_id
_entity_poly.type
_entity_poly.pdbx_seq_one_letter_code
_entity_poly.pdbx_strand_id
1 'polypeptide(L)'
;MHEHANRAADYLSVNPEGKVPTLRIDGRTLTEVAATLWYLARRYPAAQLLPQYGDIEGEARVISWMSFIASTIHPARRAGNERWCEVFALAEQRLGRNDWTVDRYSIADIHLFRLYWRFVDALHPDRGLYPGLYAHYDRMMARPAVQKTLQAEAAVGYNLPG
;
A
#
# COMPACT_ATOMS: atom_id res chain seq x y z
N MET A 1 4.58 -6.03 16.42
CA MET A 1 5.89 -5.41 16.17
C MET A 1 6.13 -4.37 17.25
N HIS A 2 7.10 -4.61 18.14
CA HIS A 2 7.41 -3.70 19.23
C HIS A 2 7.90 -2.36 18.68
N GLU A 3 7.38 -1.27 19.24
CA GLU A 3 7.84 0.09 18.95
C GLU A 3 9.37 0.15 19.11
N HIS A 4 10.08 0.67 18.11
CA HIS A 4 11.55 0.77 18.03
C HIS A 4 12.38 -0.47 17.66
N ALA A 5 11.77 -1.62 17.31
CA ALA A 5 12.55 -2.78 16.83
C ALA A 5 13.45 -2.46 15.61
N ASN A 6 13.01 -1.54 14.75
CA ASN A 6 13.76 -1.04 13.59
C ASN A 6 14.90 -0.07 13.94
N ARG A 7 15.07 0.27 15.22
CA ARG A 7 16.17 1.12 15.74
C ARG A 7 17.21 0.31 16.52
N ALA A 8 16.97 -0.98 16.74
CA ALA A 8 17.94 -1.88 17.36
C ALA A 8 19.19 -2.05 16.47
N ALA A 9 20.34 -2.26 17.09
CA ALA A 9 21.63 -2.39 16.40
C ALA A 9 21.59 -3.46 15.30
N ASP A 10 20.95 -4.60 15.57
CA ASP A 10 20.80 -5.69 14.61
C ASP A 10 20.06 -5.26 13.35
N TYR A 11 18.95 -4.52 13.47
CA TYR A 11 18.22 -4.01 12.30
C TYR A 11 19.02 -2.92 11.57
N LEU A 12 19.68 -2.02 12.31
CA LEU A 12 20.49 -0.96 11.72
C LEU A 12 21.72 -1.50 10.95
N SER A 13 22.25 -2.67 11.34
CA SER A 13 23.27 -3.37 10.57
C SER A 13 22.79 -3.81 9.18
N VAL A 14 21.48 -4.05 9.04
CA VAL A 14 20.82 -4.40 7.76
C VAL A 14 20.41 -3.15 6.99
N ASN A 15 19.81 -2.18 7.68
CA ASN A 15 19.38 -0.92 7.11
C ASN A 15 19.75 0.25 8.05
N PRO A 16 20.85 0.97 7.76
CA PRO A 16 21.29 2.10 8.57
C PRO A 16 20.25 3.23 8.68
N GLU A 17 19.34 3.36 7.70
CA GLU A 17 18.25 4.34 7.75
C GLU A 17 17.15 3.95 8.76
N GLY A 18 17.12 2.70 9.22
CA GLY A 18 16.10 2.18 10.13
C GLY A 18 14.68 2.21 9.53
N LYS A 19 14.55 2.31 8.20
CA LYS A 19 13.25 2.34 7.52
C LYS A 19 12.63 0.94 7.43
N VAL A 20 11.30 0.90 7.54
CA VAL A 20 10.47 -0.31 7.33
C VAL A 20 9.41 0.06 6.29
N PRO A 21 9.15 -0.80 5.27
CA PRO A 21 9.80 -2.08 5.01
C PRO A 21 11.24 -1.96 4.47
N THR A 22 12.00 -3.06 4.56
CA THR A 22 13.31 -3.23 3.93
C THR A 22 13.34 -4.56 3.17
N LEU A 23 13.76 -4.52 1.91
CA LEU A 23 13.99 -5.70 1.08
C LEU A 23 15.50 -5.91 0.91
N ARG A 24 15.99 -7.14 1.07
CA ARG A 24 17.37 -7.51 0.76
C ARG A 24 17.45 -8.22 -0.59
N ILE A 25 18.36 -7.77 -1.44
CA ILE A 25 18.61 -8.32 -2.79
C ILE A 25 20.11 -8.56 -2.90
N ASP A 26 20.53 -9.82 -2.89
CA ASP A 26 21.94 -10.22 -3.04
C ASP A 26 22.90 -9.41 -2.12
N GLY A 27 22.49 -9.25 -0.85
CA GLY A 27 23.24 -8.50 0.16
C GLY A 27 23.02 -6.98 0.15
N ARG A 28 22.37 -6.42 -0.88
CA ARG A 28 22.02 -5.00 -0.97
C ARG A 28 20.66 -4.72 -0.35
N THR A 29 20.50 -3.52 0.21
CA THR A 29 19.25 -3.07 0.83
C THR A 29 18.48 -2.16 -0.12
N LEU A 30 17.18 -2.46 -0.31
CA LEU A 30 16.22 -1.62 -1.01
C LEU A 30 15.15 -1.16 -0.01
N THR A 31 14.91 0.15 -0.02
CA THR A 31 13.91 0.83 0.80
C THR A 31 12.91 1.56 -0.11
N GLU A 32 11.93 2.22 0.49
CA GLU A 32 10.77 2.81 -0.18
C GLU A 32 9.76 1.76 -0.70
N VAL A 33 8.50 1.90 -0.27
CA VAL A 33 7.41 0.98 -0.63
C VAL A 33 7.22 0.92 -2.14
N ALA A 34 7.30 2.07 -2.82
CA ALA A 34 7.14 2.15 -4.26
C ALA A 34 8.22 1.38 -5.03
N ALA A 35 9.48 1.55 -4.65
CA ALA A 35 10.59 0.84 -5.28
C ALA A 35 10.55 -0.66 -4.96
N THR A 36 10.21 -1.02 -3.73
CA THR A 36 10.08 -2.42 -3.29
C THR A 36 9.00 -3.15 -4.09
N LEU A 37 7.80 -2.57 -4.19
CA LEU A 37 6.70 -3.18 -4.94
C LEU A 37 7.00 -3.25 -6.43
N TRP A 38 7.58 -2.20 -7.01
CA TRP A 38 8.01 -2.20 -8.41
C TRP A 38 9.04 -3.30 -8.69
N TYR A 39 10.06 -3.43 -7.83
CA TYR A 39 11.09 -4.47 -7.96
C TYR A 39 10.47 -5.87 -7.94
N LEU A 40 9.57 -6.14 -6.98
CA LEU A 40 8.89 -7.44 -6.89
C LEU A 40 8.02 -7.70 -8.12
N ALA A 41 7.28 -6.70 -8.61
CA ALA A 41 6.47 -6.84 -9.82
C ALA A 41 7.31 -7.15 -11.06
N ARG A 42 8.49 -6.51 -11.21
CA ARG A 42 9.42 -6.78 -12.31
C ARG A 42 10.13 -8.11 -12.16
N ARG A 43 10.50 -8.51 -10.94
CA ARG A 43 11.16 -9.78 -10.66
C ARG A 43 10.24 -10.98 -10.89
N TYR A 44 8.94 -10.81 -10.67
CA TYR A 44 7.93 -11.86 -10.79
C TYR A 44 6.81 -11.45 -11.78
N PRO A 45 7.11 -11.35 -13.09
CA PRO A 45 6.15 -10.85 -14.08
C PRO A 45 4.91 -11.74 -14.23
N ALA A 46 5.01 -13.03 -13.88
CA ALA A 46 3.88 -13.96 -13.85
C ALA A 46 2.78 -13.56 -12.86
N ALA A 47 3.10 -12.75 -11.84
CA ALA A 47 2.10 -12.19 -10.93
C ALA A 47 1.30 -11.04 -11.56
N GLN A 48 1.72 -10.55 -12.73
CA GLN A 48 1.07 -9.51 -13.52
C GLN A 48 0.68 -8.26 -12.71
N LEU A 49 1.57 -7.78 -11.84
CA LEU A 49 1.34 -6.64 -10.93
C LEU A 49 1.64 -5.26 -11.54
N LEU A 50 2.10 -5.26 -12.79
CA LEU A 50 2.30 -4.07 -13.61
C LEU A 50 1.60 -4.27 -14.96
N PRO A 51 1.31 -3.19 -15.70
CA PRO A 51 0.90 -3.26 -17.09
C PRO A 51 1.85 -4.08 -17.95
N GLN A 52 1.40 -4.45 -19.15
CA GLN A 52 2.21 -5.25 -20.06
C GLN A 52 3.54 -4.56 -20.35
N TYR A 53 4.58 -5.35 -20.55
CA TYR A 53 5.88 -4.79 -20.89
C TYR A 53 5.78 -3.94 -22.17
N GLY A 54 6.24 -2.69 -22.11
CA GLY A 54 6.13 -1.75 -23.21
C GLY A 54 4.91 -0.82 -23.16
N ASP A 55 3.94 -1.06 -22.28
CA ASP A 55 2.86 -0.11 -21.99
C ASP A 55 3.35 1.02 -21.08
N ILE A 56 4.08 1.96 -21.68
CA ILE A 56 4.70 3.10 -20.98
C ILE A 56 3.63 3.97 -20.31
N GLU A 57 2.50 4.19 -20.98
CA GLU A 57 1.42 5.03 -20.43
C GLU A 57 0.73 4.36 -19.25
N GLY A 58 0.44 3.05 -19.34
CA GLY A 58 -0.10 2.28 -18.24
C GLY A 58 0.84 2.30 -17.04
N GLU A 59 2.13 2.09 -17.25
CA GLU A 59 3.11 2.12 -16.15
C GLU A 59 3.23 3.53 -15.54
N ALA A 60 3.17 4.58 -16.36
CA ALA A 60 3.14 5.96 -15.87
C ALA A 60 1.89 6.23 -15.01
N ARG A 61 0.72 5.70 -15.37
CA ARG A 61 -0.50 5.80 -14.53
C ARG A 61 -0.31 5.10 -13.17
N VAL A 62 0.31 3.92 -13.15
CA VAL A 62 0.63 3.21 -11.90
C VAL A 62 1.61 4.01 -11.05
N ILE A 63 2.71 4.50 -11.65
CA ILE A 63 3.72 5.32 -10.95
C ILE A 63 3.07 6.59 -10.40
N SER A 64 2.18 7.24 -11.16
CA SER A 64 1.46 8.43 -10.71
C SER A 64 0.62 8.16 -9.45
N TRP A 65 -0.04 7.01 -9.36
CA TRP A 65 -0.73 6.58 -8.15
C TRP A 65 0.25 6.28 -7.00
N MET A 66 1.32 5.52 -7.26
CA MET A 66 2.33 5.20 -6.24
C MET A 66 2.93 6.47 -5.62
N SER A 67 3.24 7.46 -6.46
CA SER A 67 3.73 8.77 -6.03
C SER A 67 2.69 9.53 -5.23
N PHE A 68 1.43 9.60 -5.68
CA PHE A 68 0.35 10.25 -4.94
C PHE A 68 0.11 9.61 -3.56
N ILE A 69 0.16 8.29 -3.48
CA ILE A 69 0.01 7.58 -2.20
C ILE A 69 1.18 7.91 -1.27
N ALA A 70 2.41 7.88 -1.77
CA ALA A 70 3.62 8.13 -0.97
C ALA A 70 3.77 9.60 -0.54
N SER A 71 3.48 10.55 -1.43
CA SER A 71 3.75 11.98 -1.20
C SER A 71 2.54 12.76 -0.70
N THR A 72 1.32 12.22 -0.83
CA THR A 72 0.09 12.93 -0.48
C THR A 72 -0.71 12.18 0.58
N ILE A 73 -1.14 10.93 0.33
CA ILE A 73 -1.95 10.16 1.29
C ILE A 73 -1.16 9.85 2.57
N HIS A 74 0.05 9.30 2.42
CA HIS A 74 0.83 8.85 3.57
C HIS A 74 1.20 9.98 4.56
N PRO A 75 1.72 11.15 4.14
CA PRO A 75 2.03 12.23 5.06
C PRO A 75 0.78 12.94 5.63
N ALA A 76 -0.37 12.91 4.93
CA ALA A 76 -1.60 13.56 5.40
C ALA A 76 -2.04 13.06 6.79
N ARG A 77 -1.81 11.78 7.10
CA ARG A 77 -2.08 11.22 8.43
C ARG A 77 -1.40 11.99 9.57
N ARG A 78 -0.16 12.46 9.36
CA ARG A 78 0.57 13.23 10.38
C ARG A 78 0.08 14.67 10.50
N ALA A 79 -0.59 15.18 9.47
CA ALA A 79 -1.17 16.52 9.46
C ALA A 79 -2.53 16.58 10.19
N GLY A 80 -3.14 15.44 10.51
CA GLY A 80 -4.39 15.34 11.27
C GLY A 80 -5.51 14.65 10.51
N ASN A 81 -6.57 14.29 11.23
CA ASN A 81 -7.68 13.49 10.70
C ASN A 81 -8.44 14.20 9.58
N GLU A 82 -8.69 15.51 9.72
CA GLU A 82 -9.36 16.32 8.69
C GLU A 82 -8.60 16.28 7.37
N ARG A 83 -7.29 16.54 7.41
CA ARG A 83 -6.43 16.46 6.22
C ARG A 83 -6.39 15.05 5.63
N TRP A 84 -6.43 14.02 6.49
CA TRP A 84 -6.46 12.65 6.02
C TRP A 84 -7.75 12.32 5.26
N CYS A 85 -8.91 12.75 5.79
CA CYS A 85 -10.22 12.64 5.15
C CYS A 85 -10.27 13.39 3.82
N GLU A 86 -9.74 14.62 3.74
CA GLU A 86 -9.66 15.40 2.49
C GLU A 86 -8.88 14.66 1.41
N VAL A 87 -7.71 14.12 1.76
CA VAL A 87 -6.85 13.45 0.79
C VAL A 87 -7.45 12.12 0.34
N PHE A 88 -8.19 11.41 1.19
CA PHE A 88 -8.96 10.25 0.74
C PHE A 88 -10.20 10.61 -0.07
N ALA A 89 -10.83 11.77 0.15
CA ALA A 89 -11.88 12.25 -0.75
C ALA A 89 -11.32 12.53 -2.16
N LEU A 90 -10.09 13.06 -2.23
CA LEU A 90 -9.38 13.19 -3.51
C LEU A 90 -9.05 11.80 -4.12
N ALA A 91 -8.67 10.82 -3.30
CA ALA A 91 -8.41 9.46 -3.78
C ALA A 91 -9.69 8.79 -4.31
N GLU A 92 -10.83 8.98 -3.64
CA GLU A 92 -12.16 8.53 -4.09
C GLU A 92 -12.51 9.13 -5.45
N GLN A 93 -12.38 10.46 -5.59
CA GLN A 93 -12.62 11.14 -6.85
C GLN A 93 -11.68 10.64 -7.96
N ARG A 94 -10.40 10.42 -7.62
CA ARG A 94 -9.38 9.96 -8.57
C ARG A 94 -9.59 8.52 -9.01
N LEU A 95 -10.05 7.64 -8.11
CA LEU A 95 -10.46 6.27 -8.44
C LEU A 95 -11.68 6.30 -9.38
N GLY A 96 -12.63 7.18 -9.09
CA GLY A 96 -13.81 7.41 -9.91
C GLY A 96 -14.67 6.14 -10.01
N ARG A 97 -14.95 5.72 -11.24
CA ARG A 97 -15.74 4.51 -11.53
C ARG A 97 -14.88 3.25 -11.73
N ASN A 98 -13.58 3.36 -11.57
CA ASN A 98 -12.69 2.24 -11.84
C ASN A 98 -12.71 1.25 -10.68
N ASP A 99 -12.68 -0.04 -11.00
CA ASP A 99 -12.53 -1.06 -9.97
C ASP A 99 -11.13 -1.00 -9.34
N TRP A 100 -10.10 -0.84 -10.15
CA TRP A 100 -8.72 -0.73 -9.71
C TRP A 100 -8.19 0.69 -9.94
N THR A 101 -7.08 1.03 -9.27
CA THR A 101 -6.42 2.34 -9.42
C THR A 101 -6.08 2.67 -10.88
N VAL A 102 -5.82 1.65 -11.69
CA VAL A 102 -5.71 1.71 -13.15
C VAL A 102 -6.61 0.65 -13.78
N ASP A 103 -6.51 0.41 -15.08
CA ASP A 103 -7.38 -0.51 -15.83
C ASP A 103 -7.39 -1.96 -15.29
N ARG A 104 -6.41 -2.33 -14.46
CA ARG A 104 -6.26 -3.65 -13.86
C ARG A 104 -5.58 -3.56 -12.49
N TYR A 105 -5.75 -4.63 -11.70
CA TYR A 105 -5.06 -4.80 -10.43
C TYR A 105 -3.54 -4.67 -10.60
N SER A 106 -2.92 -3.85 -9.74
CA SER A 106 -1.51 -3.50 -9.80
C SER A 106 -0.90 -3.26 -8.42
N ILE A 107 0.40 -2.94 -8.39
CA ILE A 107 1.08 -2.50 -7.17
C ILE A 107 0.47 -1.25 -6.53
N ALA A 108 -0.20 -0.39 -7.31
CA ALA A 108 -0.86 0.80 -6.78
C ALA A 108 -2.05 0.43 -5.87
N ASP A 109 -2.78 -0.63 -6.22
CA ASP A 109 -3.89 -1.14 -5.40
C ASP A 109 -3.40 -1.71 -4.07
N ILE A 110 -2.26 -2.41 -4.07
CA ILE A 110 -1.63 -2.95 -2.86
C ILE A 110 -1.28 -1.80 -1.90
N HIS A 111 -0.66 -0.74 -2.43
CA HIS A 111 -0.22 0.39 -1.63
C HIS A 111 -1.40 1.21 -1.10
N LEU A 112 -2.40 1.49 -1.95
CA LEU A 112 -3.62 2.19 -1.57
C LEU A 112 -4.37 1.43 -0.49
N PHE A 113 -4.60 0.13 -0.69
CA PHE A 113 -5.28 -0.73 0.26
C PHE A 113 -4.62 -0.71 1.63
N ARG A 114 -3.29 -0.81 1.69
CA ARG A 114 -2.57 -0.82 2.98
C ARG A 114 -2.83 0.45 3.80
N LEU A 115 -2.91 1.61 3.15
CA LEU A 115 -3.17 2.89 3.83
C LEU A 115 -4.65 3.10 4.10
N TYR A 116 -5.52 2.70 3.18
CA TYR A 116 -6.96 2.82 3.36
C TYR A 116 -7.48 1.90 4.47
N TRP A 117 -6.92 0.70 4.62
CA TRP A 117 -7.17 -0.14 5.81
C TRP A 117 -6.91 0.65 7.09
N ARG A 118 -5.73 1.26 7.24
CA ARG A 118 -5.41 2.03 8.45
C ARG A 118 -6.36 3.20 8.69
N PHE A 119 -6.89 3.77 7.62
CA PHE A 119 -7.85 4.86 7.68
C PHE A 119 -9.21 4.37 8.18
N VAL A 120 -9.70 3.26 7.63
CA VAL A 120 -10.94 2.60 8.07
C VAL A 120 -10.86 2.22 9.55
N ASP A 121 -9.76 1.56 9.94
CA ASP A 121 -9.49 1.19 11.34
C ASP A 121 -9.42 2.40 12.28
N ALA A 122 -8.70 3.45 11.89
CA ALA A 122 -8.50 4.58 12.78
C ALA A 122 -9.76 5.45 12.94
N LEU A 123 -10.49 5.69 11.84
CA LEU A 123 -11.51 6.74 11.78
C LEU A 123 -12.92 6.23 11.54
N HIS A 124 -13.10 4.96 11.16
CA HIS A 124 -14.41 4.36 10.86
C HIS A 124 -15.29 5.26 9.97
N PRO A 125 -14.77 5.74 8.82
CA PRO A 125 -15.45 6.73 8.00
C PRO A 125 -16.75 6.16 7.43
N ASP A 126 -17.76 7.01 7.28
CA ASP A 126 -19.01 6.61 6.63
C ASP A 126 -18.74 6.06 5.22
N ARG A 127 -19.27 4.86 4.94
CA ARG A 127 -19.17 4.19 3.65
C ARG A 127 -19.82 5.00 2.52
N GLY A 128 -20.83 5.81 2.84
CA GLY A 128 -21.49 6.70 1.89
C GLY A 128 -20.59 7.83 1.37
N LEU A 129 -19.53 8.20 2.11
CA LEU A 129 -18.58 9.24 1.68
C LEU A 129 -17.51 8.72 0.71
N TYR A 130 -17.23 7.42 0.76
CA TYR A 130 -16.14 6.79 0.01
C TYR A 130 -16.58 5.47 -0.67
N PRO A 131 -17.68 5.45 -1.43
CA PRO A 131 -18.26 4.21 -1.93
C PRO A 131 -17.31 3.42 -2.84
N GLY A 132 -16.53 4.10 -3.69
CA GLY A 132 -15.55 3.48 -4.60
C GLY A 132 -14.36 2.88 -3.85
N LEU A 133 -13.80 3.61 -2.88
CA LEU A 133 -12.70 3.13 -2.05
C LEU A 133 -13.14 1.97 -1.15
N TYR A 134 -14.37 1.97 -0.64
CA TYR A 134 -14.89 0.82 0.10
C TYR A 134 -15.13 -0.39 -0.80
N ALA A 135 -15.64 -0.21 -2.02
CA ALA A 135 -15.74 -1.30 -2.98
C ALA A 135 -14.35 -1.86 -3.36
N HIS A 136 -13.34 -0.98 -3.48
CA HIS A 136 -11.94 -1.38 -3.67
C HIS A 136 -11.40 -2.16 -2.47
N TYR A 137 -11.65 -1.66 -1.26
CA TYR A 137 -11.27 -2.31 0.00
C TYR A 137 -11.88 -3.72 0.10
N ASP A 138 -13.18 -3.86 -0.14
CA ASP A 138 -13.86 -5.16 -0.06
C ASP A 138 -13.29 -6.14 -1.10
N ARG A 139 -13.04 -5.69 -2.33
CA ARG A 139 -12.37 -6.51 -3.36
C ARG A 139 -10.96 -6.92 -2.93
N MET A 140 -10.20 -6.03 -2.30
CA MET A 140 -8.87 -6.33 -1.77
C MET A 140 -8.93 -7.33 -0.61
N MET A 141 -9.86 -7.16 0.32
CA MET A 141 -10.10 -8.09 1.42
C MET A 141 -10.46 -9.48 0.91
N ALA A 142 -11.24 -9.60 -0.15
CA ALA A 142 -11.59 -10.89 -0.75
C ALA A 142 -10.40 -11.61 -1.44
N ARG A 143 -9.25 -10.95 -1.67
CA ARG A 143 -8.13 -11.56 -2.39
C ARG A 143 -7.47 -12.68 -1.55
N PRO A 144 -7.20 -13.86 -2.13
CA PRO A 144 -6.50 -14.94 -1.43
C PRO A 144 -5.15 -14.53 -0.85
N ALA A 145 -4.41 -13.65 -1.53
CA ALA A 145 -3.14 -13.13 -1.03
C ALA A 145 -3.30 -12.27 0.23
N VAL A 146 -4.36 -11.46 0.32
CA VAL A 146 -4.66 -10.67 1.51
C VAL A 146 -5.08 -11.61 2.63
N GLN A 147 -6.04 -12.50 2.39
CA GLN A 147 -6.50 -13.50 3.36
C GLN A 147 -5.35 -14.33 3.96
N LYS A 148 -4.40 -14.78 3.12
CA LYS A 148 -3.20 -15.49 3.57
C LYS A 148 -2.32 -14.63 4.49
N THR A 149 -2.13 -13.35 4.16
CA THR A 149 -1.41 -12.41 5.04
C THR A 149 -2.14 -12.26 6.37
N LEU A 150 -3.48 -12.16 6.37
CA LEU A 150 -4.26 -12.03 7.60
C LEU A 150 -4.10 -13.23 8.52
N GLN A 151 -4.15 -14.43 7.96
CA GLN A 151 -3.93 -15.67 8.69
C GLN A 151 -2.51 -15.72 9.29
N ALA A 152 -1.50 -15.32 8.52
CA ALA A 152 -0.12 -15.28 8.98
C ALA A 152 0.09 -14.24 10.10
N GLU A 153 -0.51 -13.06 9.98
CA GLU A 153 -0.44 -11.99 10.99
C GLU A 153 -1.17 -12.41 12.29
N ALA A 154 -2.34 -13.04 12.18
CA ALA A 154 -3.07 -13.58 13.33
C ALA A 154 -2.27 -14.68 14.06
N ALA A 155 -1.58 -15.55 13.32
CA ALA A 155 -0.77 -16.63 13.90
C ALA A 155 0.42 -16.13 14.74
N VAL A 156 0.90 -14.92 14.48
CA VAL A 156 1.99 -14.29 15.25
C VAL A 156 1.48 -13.25 16.27
N GLY A 157 0.18 -13.23 16.54
CA GLY A 157 -0.44 -12.37 17.55
C GLY A 157 -0.55 -10.90 17.14
N TYR A 158 -0.49 -10.59 15.85
CA TYR A 158 -0.80 -9.25 15.36
C TYR A 158 -2.32 -9.10 15.27
N ASN A 159 -2.91 -8.25 16.12
CA ASN A 159 -4.32 -7.89 16.00
C ASN A 159 -4.49 -7.06 14.74
N LEU A 160 -5.06 -7.69 13.72
CA LEU A 160 -5.63 -7.01 12.60
C LEU A 160 -6.80 -6.17 13.10
N PRO A 161 -6.93 -4.93 12.62
CA PRO A 161 -8.08 -4.15 13.01
C PRO A 161 -9.36 -4.74 12.42
N GLY A 162 -10.37 -4.86 13.29
CA GLY A 162 -11.66 -5.50 13.02
C GLY A 162 -12.63 -4.63 12.25
#